data_AF-L7FM45-F1
#
_entry.id   AF-L7FM45-F1
#
_cell.length_a   1.000
_cell.length_b   1.000
_cell.length_c   1.000
_cell.angle_alpha   90.00
_cell.angle_beta   90.00
_cell.angle_gamma   90.00
#
_symmetry.space_group_name_H-M   'P 1'
#
loop_
_entity.id
_entity.type
_entity.pdbx_description
1 polymer ?
#
loop_
_entity_poly.entity_id
_entity_poly.type
_entity_poly.pdbx_seq_one_letter_code
_entity_poly.pdbx_strand_id
1 'polypeptide(L)'
;MNASRLEMIYQANVVLYIDRETTLRIFRLVNKRAHEAIRCLKVNPRSIYLGYNFLFNFFPHLNTLTGNLNTMVHSLTQKQMDQITWFDCSNAEILPEAFDGTILNKIITISIQKGSFSYVQKHCPKVRKIVITLDDDFSFENLRFRFLQKLVIKKSVNDKLKIKLSDFIVTNPDASIGILNIESDEVDIDTNVNDKYHRICIENVTKDVVKKIVTSNTQKREDEQFPYFIKPTLNVKNFNEKFLDFDQLKKLKYILRL
;
A
#
# COMPACT_ATOMS: atom_id res chain seq x y z
N MET A 1 -32.70 5.00 -5.57
CA MET A 1 -31.41 4.51 -5.04
C MET A 1 -31.34 4.85 -3.56
N ASN A 2 -31.26 3.84 -2.69
CA ASN A 2 -31.35 4.04 -1.23
C ASN A 2 -30.08 4.70 -0.69
N ALA A 3 -30.22 5.92 -0.17
CA ALA A 3 -29.15 6.72 0.46
C ALA A 3 -28.43 5.99 1.62
N SER A 4 -29.02 4.93 2.17
CA SER A 4 -28.49 4.13 3.27
C SER A 4 -27.23 3.31 2.93
N ARG A 5 -26.99 2.93 1.66
CA ARG A 5 -25.80 2.14 1.28
C ARG A 5 -24.52 2.98 1.19
N LEU A 6 -24.61 4.21 0.70
CA LEU A 6 -23.45 5.11 0.57
C LEU A 6 -22.93 5.55 1.94
N GLU A 7 -23.82 5.77 2.90
CA GLU A 7 -23.47 6.18 4.25
C GLU A 7 -22.62 5.13 4.99
N MET A 8 -22.96 3.84 4.84
CA MET A 8 -22.20 2.76 5.47
C MET A 8 -20.80 2.60 4.86
N ILE A 9 -20.67 2.76 3.53
CA ILE A 9 -19.37 2.77 2.85
C ILE A 9 -18.52 3.95 3.33
N TYR A 10 -19.12 5.14 3.44
CA TYR A 10 -18.43 6.32 3.96
C TYR A 10 -17.94 6.10 5.39
N GLN A 11 -18.78 5.56 6.28
CA GLN A 11 -18.40 5.26 7.65
C GLN A 11 -17.30 4.19 7.73
N ALA A 12 -17.37 3.12 6.91
CA ALA A 12 -16.32 2.11 6.86
C ALA A 12 -14.98 2.70 6.39
N ASN A 13 -15.02 3.61 5.40
CA ASN A 13 -13.84 4.34 4.96
C ASN A 13 -13.27 5.21 6.09
N VAL A 14 -14.11 5.94 6.82
CA VAL A 14 -13.67 6.73 7.99
C VAL A 14 -12.95 5.84 9.01
N VAL A 15 -13.48 4.66 9.31
CA VAL A 15 -12.87 3.71 10.26
C VAL A 15 -11.45 3.29 9.85
N LEU A 16 -11.16 3.17 8.55
CA LEU A 16 -9.81 2.84 8.06
C LEU A 16 -8.75 3.90 8.38
N TYR A 17 -9.16 5.15 8.59
CA TYR A 17 -8.29 6.28 8.92
C TYR A 17 -8.24 6.58 10.43
N ILE A 18 -9.03 5.92 11.26
CA ILE A 18 -8.94 6.07 12.71
C ILE A 18 -7.74 5.27 13.21
N ASP A 19 -6.77 5.96 13.81
CA ASP A 19 -5.51 5.36 14.21
C ASP A 19 -5.36 5.10 15.72
N ARG A 20 -6.26 5.67 16.53
CA ARG A 20 -6.30 5.50 17.99
C ARG A 20 -7.39 4.54 18.42
N GLU A 21 -7.02 3.62 19.33
CA GLU A 21 -7.95 2.66 19.92
C GLU A 21 -9.12 3.34 20.64
N THR A 22 -8.83 4.39 21.41
CA THR A 22 -9.86 5.16 22.14
C THR A 22 -10.87 5.80 21.20
N THR A 23 -10.41 6.36 20.07
CA THR A 23 -11.28 6.94 19.05
C THR A 23 -12.11 5.88 18.35
N LEU A 24 -11.57 4.68 18.08
CA LEU A 24 -12.35 3.55 17.56
C LEU A 24 -13.44 3.11 18.55
N ARG A 25 -13.10 3.00 19.84
CA ARG A 25 -14.06 2.66 20.89
C ARG A 25 -15.19 3.68 20.97
N ILE A 26 -14.87 4.98 20.93
CA ILE A 26 -15.87 6.05 20.89
C ILE A 26 -16.71 5.96 19.62
N PHE A 27 -16.09 5.78 18.46
CA PHE A 27 -16.79 5.66 17.17
C PHE A 27 -17.86 4.57 17.20
N ARG A 28 -17.54 3.38 17.74
CA ARG A 28 -18.48 2.27 17.90
C ARG A 28 -19.72 2.64 18.72
N LEU A 29 -19.59 3.59 19.66
CA LEU A 29 -20.66 4.03 20.54
C LEU A 29 -21.51 5.18 19.97
N VAL A 30 -21.06 5.84 18.89
CA VAL A 30 -21.77 7.01 18.31
C VAL A 30 -23.17 6.63 17.84
N ASN A 31 -23.31 5.55 17.08
CA ASN A 31 -24.62 5.03 16.65
C ASN A 31 -24.51 3.57 16.13
N LYS A 32 -25.66 2.93 15.90
CA LYS A 32 -25.73 1.55 15.36
C LYS A 32 -25.04 1.39 14.00
N ARG A 33 -25.05 2.41 13.14
CA ARG A 33 -24.43 2.36 11.81
C ARG A 33 -22.90 2.29 11.89
N ALA A 34 -22.30 3.00 12.85
CA ALA A 34 -20.87 2.93 13.13
C ALA A 34 -20.43 1.50 13.50
N HIS A 35 -21.24 0.81 14.32
CA HIS A 35 -21.00 -0.60 14.66
C HIS A 35 -21.10 -1.53 13.45
N GLU A 36 -22.09 -1.34 12.58
CA GLU A 36 -22.22 -2.11 11.34
C GLU A 36 -21.09 -1.82 10.34
N ALA A 37 -20.61 -0.57 10.26
CA ALA A 37 -19.46 -0.19 9.44
C ALA A 37 -18.19 -0.93 9.88
N ILE A 38 -17.95 -1.06 11.19
CA ILE A 38 -16.84 -1.85 11.74
C ILE A 38 -16.96 -3.32 11.34
N ARG A 39 -18.16 -3.90 11.41
CA ARG A 39 -18.40 -5.30 11.00
C ARG A 39 -18.15 -5.53 9.51
N CYS A 40 -18.41 -4.52 8.68
CA CYS A 40 -18.20 -4.61 7.25
C CYS A 40 -16.72 -4.61 6.84
N LEU A 41 -15.81 -4.16 7.72
CA LEU A 41 -14.39 -4.13 7.43
C LEU A 41 -13.77 -5.54 7.44
N LYS A 42 -13.14 -5.87 6.32
CA LYS A 42 -12.39 -7.10 6.10
C LYS A 42 -10.88 -6.91 6.15
N VAL A 43 -10.43 -5.66 6.16
CA VAL A 43 -9.03 -5.25 6.27
C VAL A 43 -8.87 -4.44 7.54
N ASN A 44 -7.72 -4.56 8.20
CA ASN A 44 -7.43 -3.75 9.38
C ASN A 44 -7.17 -2.29 8.96
N PRO A 45 -7.52 -1.33 9.83
CA PRO A 45 -7.05 0.04 9.68
C PRO A 45 -5.53 0.09 9.62
N ARG A 46 -4.98 1.09 8.93
CA ARG A 46 -3.52 1.22 8.70
C ARG A 46 -2.71 1.62 9.93
N SER A 47 -3.30 1.53 11.12
CA SER A 47 -2.64 1.95 12.35
C SER A 47 -1.73 0.86 12.89
N ILE A 48 -0.42 1.15 12.88
CA ILE A 48 0.60 0.32 13.54
C ILE A 48 0.43 0.24 15.07
N TYR A 49 -0.41 1.09 15.68
CA TYR A 49 -0.53 1.19 17.14
C TYR A 49 -1.63 0.30 17.72
N LEU A 50 -2.43 -0.35 16.88
CA LEU A 50 -3.48 -1.23 17.36
C LEU A 50 -2.88 -2.62 17.65
N GLY A 51 -2.97 -3.06 18.89
CA GLY A 51 -2.56 -4.41 19.26
C GLY A 51 -3.41 -5.47 18.56
N TYR A 52 -2.80 -6.61 18.19
CA TYR A 52 -3.51 -7.67 17.47
C TYR A 52 -4.73 -8.19 18.24
N ASN A 53 -4.63 -8.38 19.56
CA ASN A 53 -5.78 -8.79 20.37
C ASN A 53 -6.96 -7.81 20.27
N PHE A 54 -6.69 -6.50 20.26
CA PHE A 54 -7.73 -5.51 20.02
C PHE A 54 -8.29 -5.65 18.60
N LEU A 55 -7.44 -5.74 17.57
CA LEU A 55 -7.87 -5.86 16.17
C LEU A 55 -8.84 -7.03 15.95
N PHE A 56 -8.49 -8.24 16.41
CA PHE A 56 -9.32 -9.43 16.21
C PHE A 56 -10.61 -9.40 17.04
N ASN A 57 -10.60 -8.74 18.20
CA ASN A 57 -11.81 -8.58 19.01
C ASN A 57 -12.73 -7.48 18.47
N PHE A 58 -12.15 -6.43 17.88
CA PHE A 58 -12.89 -5.25 17.43
C PHE A 58 -13.40 -5.37 15.99
N PHE A 59 -12.64 -6.04 15.11
CA PHE A 59 -12.99 -6.28 13.70
C PHE A 59 -13.31 -7.77 13.48
N PRO A 60 -14.56 -8.20 13.69
CA PRO A 60 -14.93 -9.63 13.75
C PRO A 60 -14.80 -10.36 12.40
N HIS A 61 -14.76 -9.63 11.29
CA HIS A 61 -14.66 -10.19 9.93
C HIS A 61 -13.33 -9.85 9.24
N LEU A 62 -12.33 -9.48 10.02
CA LEU A 62 -10.97 -9.25 9.55
C LEU A 62 -10.45 -10.52 8.86
N ASN A 63 -10.08 -10.39 7.58
CA ASN A 63 -9.52 -11.48 6.78
C ASN A 63 -8.23 -11.08 6.04
N THR A 64 -7.92 -9.78 5.99
CA THR A 64 -6.70 -9.23 5.42
C THR A 64 -5.97 -8.46 6.50
N LEU A 65 -4.73 -8.85 6.78
CA LEU A 65 -3.89 -8.19 7.77
C LEU A 65 -2.73 -7.47 7.09
N THR A 66 -2.65 -6.16 7.30
CA THR A 66 -1.61 -5.26 6.80
C THR A 66 -0.60 -4.94 7.89
N GLY A 67 0.70 -5.05 7.60
CA GLY A 67 1.75 -4.83 8.59
C GLY A 67 3.07 -5.56 8.29
N ASN A 68 3.98 -5.56 9.27
CA ASN A 68 5.25 -6.28 9.16
C ASN A 68 5.03 -7.80 9.39
N LEU A 69 5.37 -8.61 8.38
CA LEU A 69 5.13 -10.05 8.41
C LEU A 69 5.90 -10.75 9.54
N ASN A 70 7.15 -10.36 9.80
CA ASN A 70 7.94 -10.93 10.90
C ASN A 70 7.21 -10.73 12.23
N THR A 71 6.72 -9.52 12.50
CA THR A 71 5.97 -9.25 13.72
C THR A 71 4.66 -10.04 13.78
N MET A 72 3.92 -10.13 12.68
CA MET A 72 2.65 -10.87 12.63
C MET A 72 2.83 -12.34 12.97
N VAL A 73 3.76 -13.02 12.28
CA VAL A 73 3.94 -14.48 12.42
C VAL A 73 4.29 -14.87 13.85
N HIS A 74 5.07 -14.04 14.57
CA HIS A 74 5.44 -14.28 15.96
C HIS A 74 4.37 -13.87 16.99
N SER A 75 3.47 -12.95 16.63
CA SER A 75 2.49 -12.37 17.58
C SER A 75 1.12 -13.02 17.50
N LEU A 76 0.79 -13.67 16.39
CA LEU A 76 -0.53 -14.25 16.16
C LEU A 76 -0.61 -15.67 16.70
N THR A 77 -1.71 -15.97 17.39
CA THR A 77 -2.07 -17.35 17.70
C THR A 77 -2.47 -18.11 16.43
N GLN A 78 -2.40 -19.44 16.45
CA GLN A 78 -2.84 -20.26 15.31
C GLN A 78 -4.29 -19.96 14.90
N LYS A 79 -5.20 -19.79 15.86
CA LYS A 79 -6.60 -19.43 15.58
C LYS A 79 -6.72 -18.10 14.82
N GLN A 80 -5.94 -17.08 15.22
CA GLN A 80 -5.90 -15.79 14.52
C GLN A 80 -5.28 -15.95 13.13
N MET A 81 -4.20 -16.74 13.02
CA MET A 81 -3.55 -17.06 11.75
C MET A 81 -4.53 -17.72 10.77
N ASP A 82 -5.35 -18.67 11.24
CA ASP A 82 -6.35 -19.38 10.43
C ASP A 82 -7.49 -18.48 9.96
N GLN A 83 -7.90 -17.51 10.78
CA GLN A 83 -8.89 -16.50 10.39
C GLN A 83 -8.40 -15.60 9.24
N ILE A 84 -7.09 -15.32 9.18
CA ILE A 84 -6.52 -14.47 8.14
C ILE A 84 -6.38 -15.25 6.83
N THR A 85 -7.02 -14.71 5.79
CA THR A 85 -6.91 -15.21 4.42
C THR A 85 -5.71 -14.59 3.71
N TRP A 86 -5.47 -13.29 3.93
CA TRP A 86 -4.49 -12.51 3.16
C TRP A 86 -3.56 -11.67 4.02
N PHE A 87 -2.30 -11.57 3.60
CA PHE A 87 -1.31 -10.66 4.14
C PHE A 87 -0.95 -9.55 3.14
N ASP A 88 -1.04 -8.30 3.61
CA ASP A 88 -0.48 -7.14 2.93
C ASP A 88 0.80 -6.70 3.65
N CYS A 89 1.94 -7.11 3.10
CA CYS A 89 3.27 -6.86 3.65
C CYS A 89 3.99 -5.75 2.87
N SER A 90 3.25 -4.84 2.23
CA SER A 90 3.87 -3.82 1.38
C SER A 90 4.44 -2.61 2.13
N ASN A 91 4.28 -2.57 3.46
CA ASN A 91 4.74 -1.47 4.31
C ASN A 91 6.15 -1.68 4.88
N ALA A 92 6.65 -2.91 4.92
CA ALA A 92 7.97 -3.24 5.44
C ALA A 92 8.63 -4.27 4.53
N GLU A 93 9.92 -4.09 4.27
CA GLU A 93 10.70 -5.05 3.50
C GLU A 93 10.86 -6.36 4.27
N ILE A 94 10.72 -7.48 3.58
CA ILE A 94 10.83 -8.82 4.14
C ILE A 94 11.68 -9.73 3.24
N LEU A 95 12.25 -10.77 3.85
CA LEU A 95 12.92 -11.87 3.18
C LEU A 95 11.94 -13.06 3.09
N PRO A 96 11.22 -13.27 1.98
CA PRO A 96 10.20 -14.32 1.86
C PRO A 96 10.76 -15.73 2.07
N GLU A 97 12.04 -15.95 1.82
CA GLU A 97 12.76 -17.21 2.01
C GLU A 97 12.75 -17.71 3.46
N ALA A 98 12.50 -16.82 4.42
CA ALA A 98 12.44 -17.14 5.84
C ALA A 98 11.10 -17.76 6.29
N PHE A 99 10.11 -17.88 5.39
CA PHE A 99 8.76 -18.32 5.73
C PHE A 99 8.36 -19.60 5.01
N ASP A 100 7.49 -20.38 5.64
CA ASP A 100 6.95 -21.59 5.04
C ASP A 100 5.85 -21.32 3.99
N GLY A 101 5.50 -22.37 3.24
CA GLY A 101 4.46 -22.28 2.22
C GLY A 101 3.08 -21.88 2.74
N THR A 102 2.76 -22.13 4.02
CA THR A 102 1.47 -21.75 4.61
C THR A 102 1.34 -20.24 4.68
N ILE A 103 2.39 -19.56 5.13
CA ILE A 103 2.44 -18.09 5.19
C ILE A 103 2.54 -17.50 3.77
N LEU A 104 3.45 -18.02 2.93
CA LEU A 104 3.68 -17.50 1.59
C LEU A 104 2.42 -17.57 0.70
N ASN A 105 1.59 -18.60 0.87
CA ASN A 105 0.30 -18.76 0.17
C ASN A 105 -0.78 -17.73 0.55
N LYS A 106 -0.56 -16.95 1.62
CA LYS A 106 -1.47 -15.88 2.07
C LYS A 106 -0.99 -14.50 1.61
N ILE A 107 0.23 -14.36 1.11
CA ILE A 107 0.78 -13.05 0.71
C ILE A 107 0.12 -12.55 -0.58
N ILE A 108 -0.52 -11.38 -0.53
CA ILE A 108 -1.10 -10.70 -1.69
C ILE A 108 -0.34 -9.44 -2.09
N THR A 109 0.37 -8.82 -1.15
CA THR A 109 1.30 -7.73 -1.43
C THR A 109 2.58 -7.95 -0.63
N ILE A 110 3.72 -7.60 -1.21
CA ILE A 110 5.01 -7.83 -0.58
C ILE A 110 5.98 -6.70 -0.89
N SER A 111 6.83 -6.35 0.06
CA SER A 111 8.01 -5.51 -0.16
C SER A 111 9.27 -6.36 0.04
N ILE A 112 10.17 -6.36 -0.94
CA ILE A 112 11.36 -7.23 -0.97
C ILE A 112 12.59 -6.49 -1.50
N GLN A 113 13.76 -7.08 -1.27
CA GLN A 113 14.97 -6.76 -2.02
C GLN A 113 15.00 -7.50 -3.36
N LYS A 114 15.82 -7.00 -4.28
CA LYS A 114 15.96 -7.54 -5.63
C LYS A 114 16.29 -9.04 -5.69
N GLY A 115 17.10 -9.54 -4.75
CA GLY A 115 17.51 -10.95 -4.70
C GLY A 115 16.36 -11.95 -4.55
N SER A 116 15.25 -11.53 -3.94
CA SER A 116 14.08 -12.39 -3.70
C SER A 116 13.06 -12.38 -4.83
N PHE A 117 13.27 -11.61 -5.91
CA PHE A 117 12.24 -11.39 -6.93
C PHE A 117 11.79 -12.71 -7.61
N SER A 118 12.75 -13.55 -7.99
CA SER A 118 12.48 -14.86 -8.61
C SER A 118 11.88 -15.85 -7.60
N TYR A 119 12.26 -15.77 -6.33
CA TYR A 119 11.68 -16.58 -5.26
C TYR A 119 10.20 -16.28 -5.07
N VAL A 120 9.82 -15.00 -5.04
CA VAL A 120 8.41 -14.58 -4.92
C VAL A 120 7.56 -15.12 -6.08
N GLN A 121 8.08 -15.15 -7.30
CA GLN A 121 7.36 -15.71 -8.44
C GLN A 121 6.99 -17.18 -8.23
N LYS A 122 7.91 -17.96 -7.67
CA LYS A 122 7.73 -19.40 -7.45
C LYS A 122 6.90 -19.74 -6.22
N HIS A 123 7.08 -19.00 -5.13
CA HIS A 123 6.57 -19.38 -3.81
C HIS A 123 5.39 -18.53 -3.31
N CYS A 124 5.11 -17.38 -3.92
CA CYS A 124 3.98 -16.52 -3.56
C CYS A 124 2.93 -16.50 -4.69
N PRO A 125 2.17 -17.59 -4.91
CA PRO A 125 1.37 -17.78 -6.12
C PRO A 125 0.20 -16.81 -6.26
N LYS A 126 -0.15 -16.07 -5.19
CA LYS A 126 -1.29 -15.14 -5.14
C LYS A 126 -0.87 -13.68 -5.03
N VAL A 127 0.43 -13.39 -5.19
CA VAL A 127 0.94 -12.02 -5.13
C VAL A 127 0.32 -11.17 -6.24
N ARG A 128 -0.18 -10.00 -5.84
CA ARG A 128 -0.85 -9.01 -6.71
C ARG A 128 -0.06 -7.72 -6.80
N LYS A 129 0.72 -7.41 -5.77
CA LYS A 129 1.58 -6.23 -5.74
C LYS A 129 2.96 -6.61 -5.20
N ILE A 130 3.99 -6.26 -5.94
CA ILE A 130 5.38 -6.37 -5.49
C ILE A 130 5.95 -4.97 -5.38
N VAL A 131 6.56 -4.68 -4.24
CA VAL A 131 7.41 -3.51 -4.03
C VAL A 131 8.84 -4.02 -3.96
N ILE A 132 9.71 -3.53 -4.83
CA ILE A 132 11.11 -3.96 -4.90
C ILE A 132 12.00 -2.75 -4.65
N THR A 133 12.93 -2.89 -3.70
CA THR A 133 13.96 -1.89 -3.45
C THR A 133 15.21 -2.23 -4.26
N LEU A 134 15.74 -1.27 -5.02
CA LEU A 134 16.93 -1.39 -5.85
C LEU A 134 18.01 -0.39 -5.40
N ASP A 135 19.22 -0.92 -5.26
CA ASP A 135 20.45 -0.21 -4.89
C ASP A 135 21.51 -0.22 -6.01
N ASP A 136 21.29 -0.97 -7.10
CA ASP A 136 22.14 -1.02 -8.29
C ASP A 136 21.32 -1.27 -9.58
N ASP A 137 22.04 -1.37 -10.71
CA ASP A 137 21.47 -1.75 -11.98
C ASP A 137 20.78 -3.11 -11.89
N PHE A 138 19.56 -3.19 -12.43
CA PHE A 138 18.77 -4.41 -12.34
C PHE A 138 18.05 -4.73 -13.64
N SER A 139 18.11 -6.00 -14.03
CA SER A 139 17.39 -6.52 -15.19
C SER A 139 16.31 -7.47 -14.71
N PHE A 140 15.05 -7.11 -14.92
CA PHE A 140 13.94 -7.98 -14.58
C PHE A 140 13.90 -9.14 -15.57
N GLU A 141 14.06 -10.35 -15.05
CA GLU A 141 13.95 -11.58 -15.81
C GLU A 141 12.55 -11.76 -16.42
N ASN A 142 12.47 -12.62 -17.44
CA ASN A 142 11.24 -13.02 -18.10
C ASN A 142 10.36 -13.94 -17.22
N LEU A 143 9.87 -13.39 -16.11
CA LEU A 143 9.14 -14.12 -15.07
C LEU A 143 7.65 -13.79 -15.12
N ARG A 144 6.82 -14.79 -15.45
CA ARG A 144 5.36 -14.64 -15.47
C ARG A 144 4.76 -14.82 -14.09
N PHE A 145 4.06 -13.79 -13.60
CA PHE A 145 3.26 -13.87 -12.39
C PHE A 145 1.78 -14.05 -12.73
N ARG A 146 1.11 -14.94 -12.00
CA ARG A 146 -0.28 -15.33 -12.33
C ARG A 146 -1.31 -14.23 -12.03
N PHE A 147 -1.13 -13.47 -10.96
CA PHE A 147 -2.11 -12.48 -10.48
C PHE A 147 -1.50 -11.10 -10.24
N LEU A 148 -0.30 -10.85 -10.76
CA LEU A 148 0.37 -9.58 -10.54
C LEU A 148 -0.38 -8.47 -11.27
N GLN A 149 -0.77 -7.46 -10.49
CA GLN A 149 -1.46 -6.26 -10.95
C GLN A 149 -0.54 -5.04 -10.90
N LYS A 150 0.45 -5.06 -10.01
CA LYS A 150 1.32 -3.89 -9.78
C LYS A 150 2.74 -4.28 -9.38
N LEU A 151 3.72 -3.72 -10.09
CA LEU A 151 5.12 -3.69 -9.66
C LEU A 151 5.46 -2.25 -9.25
N VAL A 152 6.05 -2.07 -8.07
CA VAL A 152 6.55 -0.77 -7.59
C VAL A 152 8.05 -0.89 -7.36
N ILE A 153 8.81 -0.11 -8.09
CA ILE A 153 10.26 -0.04 -7.96
C ILE A 153 10.61 1.16 -7.10
N LYS A 154 11.34 0.92 -6.01
CA LYS A 154 11.86 1.95 -5.12
C LYS A 154 13.36 2.02 -5.27
N LYS A 155 13.88 3.22 -5.51
CA LYS A 155 15.31 3.49 -5.52
C LYS A 155 15.79 3.78 -4.09
N SER A 156 16.87 3.13 -3.64
CA SER A 156 17.49 3.37 -2.32
C SER A 156 18.81 4.13 -2.37
N VAL A 157 19.36 4.38 -3.56
CA VAL A 157 20.60 5.13 -3.79
C VAL A 157 20.33 6.40 -4.59
N ASN A 158 21.23 7.37 -4.48
CA ASN A 158 21.13 8.60 -5.28
C ASN A 158 21.72 8.43 -6.70
N ASP A 159 22.46 7.34 -6.95
CA ASP A 159 23.14 7.10 -8.23
C ASP A 159 22.19 6.76 -9.38
N LYS A 160 22.60 7.04 -10.62
CA LYS A 160 21.84 6.64 -11.82
C LYS A 160 21.73 5.12 -11.88
N LEU A 161 20.52 4.60 -12.06
CA LEU A 161 20.28 3.14 -12.20
C LEU A 161 19.73 2.82 -13.59
N LYS A 162 20.31 1.81 -14.23
CA LYS A 162 19.78 1.22 -15.44
C LYS A 162 18.84 0.07 -15.08
N ILE A 163 17.57 0.20 -15.49
CA ILE A 163 16.55 -0.79 -15.17
C ILE A 163 15.97 -1.35 -16.46
N LYS A 164 16.20 -2.64 -16.71
CA LYS A 164 15.63 -3.32 -17.87
C LYS A 164 14.32 -4.00 -17.51
N LEU A 165 13.24 -3.63 -18.20
CA LEU A 165 11.88 -4.13 -17.97
C LEU A 165 11.26 -4.79 -19.20
N SER A 166 11.91 -4.69 -20.36
CA SER A 166 11.41 -5.21 -21.64
C SER A 166 10.88 -6.65 -21.54
N ASP A 167 11.70 -7.57 -21.06
CA ASP A 167 11.33 -8.98 -20.90
C ASP A 167 10.17 -9.20 -19.92
N PHE A 168 10.16 -8.44 -18.82
CA PHE A 168 9.13 -8.55 -17.79
C PHE A 168 7.76 -8.04 -18.26
N ILE A 169 7.73 -6.92 -19.00
CA ILE A 169 6.50 -6.35 -19.55
C ILE A 169 5.85 -7.31 -20.54
N VAL A 170 6.65 -8.01 -21.35
CA VAL A 170 6.15 -9.01 -22.29
C VAL A 170 5.43 -10.16 -21.58
N THR A 171 5.93 -10.63 -20.44
CA THR A 171 5.26 -11.70 -19.67
C THR A 171 4.18 -11.23 -18.70
N ASN A 172 4.13 -9.94 -18.37
CA ASN A 172 3.17 -9.37 -17.44
C ASN A 172 2.52 -8.10 -18.02
N PRO A 173 1.86 -8.17 -19.20
CA PRO A 173 1.35 -6.99 -19.91
C PRO A 173 0.24 -6.25 -19.14
N ASP A 174 -0.43 -6.94 -18.22
CA ASP A 174 -1.50 -6.36 -17.40
C ASP A 174 -0.99 -5.63 -16.14
N ALA A 175 0.28 -5.84 -15.76
CA ALA A 175 0.85 -5.25 -14.57
C ALA A 175 1.13 -3.76 -14.78
N SER A 176 0.59 -2.93 -13.88
CA SER A 176 0.97 -1.52 -13.80
C SER A 176 2.35 -1.38 -13.18
N ILE A 177 3.21 -0.56 -13.77
CA ILE A 177 4.58 -0.36 -13.30
C ILE A 177 4.67 1.03 -12.67
N GLY A 178 4.98 1.08 -11.39
CA GLY A 178 5.24 2.31 -10.64
C GLY A 178 6.72 2.44 -10.33
N ILE A 179 7.32 3.60 -10.58
CA ILE A 179 8.68 3.90 -10.11
C ILE A 179 8.61 5.04 -9.11
N LEU A 180 9.23 4.86 -7.95
CA LEU A 180 9.39 5.85 -6.89
C LEU A 180 10.86 6.21 -6.76
N ASN A 181 11.22 7.42 -7.18
CA ASN A 181 12.59 7.95 -7.12
C ASN A 181 12.71 9.07 -6.09
N ILE A 182 13.83 9.05 -5.36
CA ILE A 182 14.30 10.13 -4.50
C ILE A 182 15.37 10.88 -5.30
N GLU A 183 15.11 12.16 -5.60
CA GLU A 183 15.95 13.08 -6.37
C GLU A 183 16.18 12.70 -7.85
N SER A 184 16.25 13.73 -8.70
CA SER A 184 16.46 13.58 -10.12
C SER A 184 17.89 13.14 -10.36
N ASP A 185 18.11 11.85 -10.58
CA ASP A 185 19.10 11.37 -11.55
C ASP A 185 18.69 9.98 -12.06
N GLU A 186 18.83 9.86 -13.37
CA GLU A 186 17.91 9.21 -14.30
C GLU A 186 17.69 7.70 -14.07
N VAL A 187 16.48 7.20 -14.35
CA VAL A 187 16.27 5.76 -14.58
C VAL A 187 16.15 5.58 -16.07
N ASP A 188 17.15 4.90 -16.66
CA ASP A 188 17.10 4.49 -18.05
C ASP A 188 16.28 3.20 -18.14
N ILE A 189 15.09 3.29 -18.73
CA ILE A 189 14.17 2.17 -18.92
C ILE A 189 14.16 1.82 -20.39
N ASP A 190 14.54 0.58 -20.67
CA ASP A 190 14.68 0.06 -22.03
C ASP A 190 13.38 0.08 -22.86
N THR A 191 12.20 0.15 -22.22
CA THR A 191 10.90 0.10 -22.92
C THR A 191 9.81 0.93 -22.23
N ASN A 192 9.32 1.96 -22.93
CA ASN A 192 8.21 2.82 -22.50
C ASN A 192 6.88 2.45 -23.20
N VAL A 193 6.73 1.18 -23.62
CA VAL A 193 5.59 0.72 -24.44
C VAL A 193 4.39 0.27 -23.60
N ASN A 194 4.55 0.16 -22.28
CA ASN A 194 3.45 -0.15 -21.37
C ASN A 194 2.65 1.13 -21.07
N ASP A 195 1.39 1.17 -21.50
CA ASP A 195 0.46 2.29 -21.31
C ASP A 195 0.06 2.52 -19.83
N LYS A 196 0.32 1.54 -18.96
CA LYS A 196 0.09 1.58 -17.50
C LYS A 196 1.37 1.89 -16.70
N TYR A 197 2.37 2.48 -17.36
CA TYR A 197 3.59 2.96 -16.71
C TYR A 197 3.35 4.29 -15.99
N HIS A 198 3.79 4.37 -14.74
CA HIS A 198 3.71 5.56 -13.91
C HIS A 198 5.03 5.84 -13.20
N ARG A 199 5.56 7.06 -13.34
CA ARG A 199 6.76 7.52 -12.63
C ARG A 199 6.38 8.59 -11.63
N ILE A 200 6.83 8.43 -10.39
CA ILE A 200 6.75 9.44 -9.33
C ILE A 200 8.19 9.79 -8.94
N CYS A 201 8.57 11.04 -9.17
CA CYS A 201 9.87 11.59 -8.77
C CYS A 201 9.66 12.64 -7.70
N ILE A 202 10.42 12.55 -6.62
CA ILE A 202 10.42 13.55 -5.54
C ILE A 202 11.73 14.34 -5.68
N GLU A 203 11.65 15.51 -6.31
CA GLU A 203 12.79 16.44 -6.44
C GLU A 203 13.02 17.21 -5.13
N ASN A 204 14.28 17.29 -4.69
CA ASN A 204 14.77 18.11 -3.58
C ASN A 204 13.97 17.98 -2.28
N VAL A 205 14.38 17.05 -1.41
CA VAL A 205 13.80 16.92 -0.05
C VAL A 205 14.26 18.08 0.84
N THR A 206 13.76 19.31 0.62
CA THR A 206 14.13 20.49 1.42
C THR A 206 13.27 20.64 2.67
N LYS A 207 13.86 21.20 3.75
CA LYS A 207 13.16 21.45 5.03
C LYS A 207 11.94 22.39 4.90
N ASP A 208 11.89 23.24 3.88
CA ASP A 208 10.77 24.15 3.63
C ASP A 208 9.66 23.54 2.76
N VAL A 209 9.98 22.57 1.88
CA VAL A 209 8.99 21.64 1.31
C VAL A 209 8.39 20.81 2.44
N VAL A 210 9.20 20.36 3.41
CA VAL A 210 8.75 19.69 4.64
C VAL A 210 7.91 20.60 5.56
N LYS A 211 8.07 21.94 5.56
CA LYS A 211 7.23 22.87 6.35
C LYS A 211 5.96 23.33 5.63
N LYS A 212 5.97 23.52 4.30
CA LYS A 212 4.76 23.79 3.50
C LYS A 212 3.84 22.57 3.38
N ILE A 213 4.39 21.35 3.50
CA ILE A 213 3.65 20.07 3.61
C ILE A 213 3.10 19.86 5.04
N VAL A 214 3.55 20.66 6.01
CA VAL A 214 3.22 20.53 7.44
C VAL A 214 2.63 21.85 7.93
N THR A 215 1.37 22.15 7.61
CA THR A 215 0.50 22.93 8.51
C THR A 215 -0.98 22.87 8.11
N SER A 216 -1.76 22.35 9.08
CA SER A 216 -3.19 22.54 9.36
C SER A 216 -4.23 22.42 8.25
N ASN A 217 -5.07 21.39 8.38
CA ASN A 217 -6.50 21.51 8.10
C ASN A 217 -7.07 22.74 8.82
N THR A 218 -7.37 23.77 8.06
CA THR A 218 -8.41 24.73 8.42
C THR A 218 -9.31 24.88 7.21
N GLN A 219 -10.57 24.45 7.36
CA GLN A 219 -11.63 24.77 6.43
C GLN A 219 -11.61 26.25 6.10
N LYS A 220 -11.60 26.59 4.81
CA LYS A 220 -12.40 27.71 4.32
C LYS A 220 -13.51 27.12 3.44
N ARG A 221 -14.74 27.30 3.92
CA ARG A 221 -15.95 27.23 3.08
C ARG A 221 -15.78 28.22 1.95
N GLU A 222 -16.04 27.78 0.72
CA GLU A 222 -16.75 28.60 -0.25
C GLU A 222 -17.78 27.70 -0.93
N ASP A 223 -19.02 28.14 -0.81
CA ASP A 223 -20.17 27.64 -1.53
C ASP A 223 -19.94 27.86 -3.04
N GLU A 224 -20.32 26.88 -3.87
CA GLU A 224 -21.22 27.05 -5.02
C GLU A 224 -21.07 25.95 -6.09
N GLN A 225 -22.23 25.36 -6.39
CA GLN A 225 -22.69 24.85 -7.69
C GLN A 225 -22.04 23.59 -8.31
N PHE A 226 -22.74 22.47 -8.15
CA PHE A 226 -22.90 21.46 -9.23
C PHE A 226 -23.59 22.14 -10.43
N PRO A 227 -23.30 21.80 -11.71
CA PRO A 227 -23.66 20.48 -12.28
C PRO A 227 -22.76 19.94 -13.41
N TYR A 228 -23.08 18.70 -13.83
CA TYR A 228 -22.68 17.94 -15.03
C TYR A 228 -21.55 16.90 -14.91
N PHE A 229 -22.00 15.64 -14.99
CA PHE A 229 -21.23 14.46 -15.31
C PHE A 229 -20.51 14.62 -16.66
N ILE A 230 -19.19 14.56 -16.62
CA ILE A 230 -18.35 14.17 -17.76
C ILE A 230 -17.71 12.83 -17.37
N LYS A 231 -17.90 11.78 -18.18
CA LYS A 231 -17.16 10.52 -18.01
C LYS A 231 -15.66 10.83 -18.04
N PRO A 232 -14.87 10.51 -16.99
CA PRO A 232 -13.44 10.73 -17.06
C PRO A 232 -12.79 9.61 -17.89
N THR A 233 -12.47 9.90 -19.14
CA THR A 233 -11.31 9.30 -19.81
C THR A 233 -10.07 9.98 -19.22
N LEU A 234 -9.61 9.49 -18.07
CA LEU A 234 -8.48 10.07 -17.34
C LEU A 234 -7.16 9.53 -17.89
N ASN A 235 -6.61 10.23 -18.89
CA ASN A 235 -5.16 10.42 -18.97
C ASN A 235 -4.77 11.31 -17.79
N VAL A 236 -4.15 10.74 -16.75
CA VAL A 236 -3.74 11.50 -15.56
C VAL A 236 -2.53 12.37 -15.90
N LYS A 237 -2.77 13.57 -16.44
CA LYS A 237 -1.90 14.72 -16.23
C LYS A 237 -2.28 15.34 -14.88
N ASN A 238 -1.32 15.44 -13.97
CA ASN A 238 -1.42 15.93 -12.59
C ASN A 238 -2.00 14.93 -11.57
N PHE A 239 -1.07 14.24 -10.92
CA PHE A 239 -1.25 13.62 -9.61
C PHE A 239 -1.70 14.69 -8.61
N ASN A 240 -2.87 14.53 -8.00
CA ASN A 240 -3.41 15.48 -7.04
C ASN A 240 -3.03 15.04 -5.62
N GLU A 241 -2.10 15.79 -5.01
CA GLU A 241 -1.46 15.50 -3.71
C GLU A 241 -2.43 15.47 -2.52
N LYS A 242 -3.67 15.94 -2.69
CA LYS A 242 -4.72 16.01 -1.65
C LYS A 242 -5.19 14.66 -1.09
N PHE A 243 -4.62 13.54 -1.54
CA PHE A 243 -5.01 12.18 -1.15
C PHE A 243 -3.92 11.38 -0.42
N LEU A 244 -2.78 12.00 -0.06
CA LEU A 244 -1.70 11.34 0.68
C LEU A 244 -1.80 11.60 2.20
N ASP A 245 -2.11 10.54 2.96
CA ASP A 245 -2.07 10.52 4.43
C ASP A 245 -0.64 10.20 4.92
N PHE A 246 0.05 11.24 5.42
CA PHE A 246 1.48 11.22 5.75
C PHE A 246 1.81 10.76 7.18
N ASP A 247 0.84 10.54 8.07
CA ASP A 247 1.12 9.95 9.40
C ASP A 247 1.60 8.49 9.28
N GLN A 248 1.23 7.81 8.19
CA GLN A 248 1.74 6.48 7.85
C GLN A 248 3.18 6.49 7.33
N LEU A 249 3.61 7.58 6.68
CA LEU A 249 4.97 7.73 6.15
C LEU A 249 5.96 8.18 7.24
N LYS A 250 5.52 8.97 8.23
CA LYS A 250 6.32 9.31 9.43
C LYS A 250 6.68 8.11 10.30
N LYS A 251 5.80 7.11 10.38
CA LYS A 251 6.03 5.87 11.15
C LYS A 251 7.20 5.03 10.63
N LEU A 252 7.50 5.09 9.33
CA LEU A 252 8.64 4.39 8.73
C LEU A 252 10.00 5.05 9.03
N LYS A 253 10.00 6.30 9.53
CA LYS A 253 11.23 7.04 9.85
C LYS A 253 11.94 6.58 11.14
N TYR A 254 11.27 5.77 11.97
CA TYR A 254 11.82 5.29 13.26
C TYR A 254 12.41 3.89 13.24
N ILE A 255 12.43 3.18 12.10
CA ILE A 255 13.07 1.85 11.99
C ILE A 255 14.53 1.94 11.49
N LEU A 256 14.98 3.09 10.98
CA LEU A 256 16.36 3.29 10.48
C LEU A 256 17.34 3.90 11.49
N ARG A 257 17.05 3.77 12.79
CA ARG A 257 18.03 3.98 13.87
C ARG A 257 17.87 2.87 14.92
N LEU A 258 18.13 1.63 14.50
CA LEU A 258 18.71 0.54 15.29
C LEU A 258 19.34 -0.45 14.31
#